data_AF-A0A4E0QXE0-F1
#
_entry.id   AF-A0A4E0QXE0-F1
#
_cell.length_a   1.000
_cell.length_b   1.000
_cell.length_c   1.000
_cell.angle_alpha   90.00
_cell.angle_beta   90.00
_cell.angle_gamma   90.00
#
_symmetry.space_group_name_H-M   'P 1'
#
loop_
_entity.id
_entity.type
_entity.pdbx_description
1 polymer ?
#
loop_
_entity_poly.entity_id
_entity_poly.type
_entity_poly.pdbx_seq_one_letter_code
_entity_poly.pdbx_strand_id
1 'polypeptide(L)' 'MLSKTILDKLNTQINLEYYSANLYLQMSSWCLSQSLEGCAFFLRQHSNEEKGHMQQLFDYVNET' A
#
# COMPACT_ATOMS: atom_id res chain seq x y z
N MET A 1 2.64 -24.25 -5.39
CA MET A 1 3.21 -24.20 -4.03
C MET A 1 4.51 -23.44 -4.05
N LEU A 2 4.49 -22.22 -3.50
CA LEU A 2 5.65 -21.36 -3.36
C LEU A 2 6.69 -21.95 -2.38
N SER A 3 7.97 -21.67 -2.61
CA SER A 3 9.00 -22.01 -1.62
C SER A 3 8.83 -21.14 -0.38
N LYS A 4 9.23 -21.65 0.79
CA LYS A 4 9.13 -20.91 2.06
C LYS A 4 9.80 -19.54 1.99
N THR A 5 10.99 -19.45 1.40
CA THR A 5 11.72 -18.20 1.22
C THR A 5 10.97 -17.16 0.41
N ILE A 6 10.25 -17.57 -0.64
CA ILE A 6 9.46 -16.66 -1.48
C ILE A 6 8.18 -16.25 -0.75
N LEU A 7 7.49 -17.19 -0.10
CA LEU A 7 6.30 -16.90 0.70
C LEU A 7 6.59 -15.88 1.81
N ASP A 8 7.69 -16.03 2.54
CA ASP A 8 8.08 -15.10 3.61
C ASP A 8 8.35 -13.69 3.07
N LYS A 9 8.95 -13.58 1.88
CA LYS A 9 9.18 -12.29 1.20
C LYS A 9 7.89 -11.65 0.73
N LEU A 10 6.96 -12.43 0.17
CA LEU A 10 5.65 -11.91 -0.27
C LEU A 10 4.82 -11.42 0.92
N ASN A 11 4.79 -12.17 2.02
CA ASN A 11 4.13 -11.72 3.25
C ASN A 11 4.76 -10.45 3.83
N THR A 12 6.09 -10.32 3.73
CA THR A 12 6.77 -9.07 4.10
C THR A 12 6.35 -7.93 3.19
N GLN A 13 6.29 -8.16 1.88
CA GLN A 13 5.89 -7.14 0.90
C GLN A 13 4.44 -6.69 1.10
N ILE A 14 3.50 -7.61 1.34
CA ILE A 14 2.09 -7.30 1.66
C ILE A 14 2.00 -6.31 2.83
N ASN A 15 2.80 -6.52 3.88
CA ASN A 15 2.84 -5.59 5.02
C ASN A 15 3.45 -4.23 4.65
N LEU A 16 4.48 -4.22 3.79
CA LEU A 16 5.09 -2.97 3.30
C LEU A 16 4.09 -2.15 2.49
N GLU A 17 3.29 -2.77 1.62
CA GLU A 17 2.27 -2.05 0.85
C GLU A 17 1.15 -1.49 1.75
N TYR A 18 0.73 -2.25 2.78
CA TYR A 18 -0.20 -1.73 3.79
C TYR A 18 0.37 -0.53 4.56
N TYR A 19 1.66 -0.59 4.93
CA TYR A 19 2.35 0.50 5.59
C TYR A 19 2.43 1.74 4.67
N SER A 20 2.81 1.56 3.40
CA SER A 20 2.86 2.61 2.38
C SER A 20 1.50 3.28 2.19
N ALA A 21 0.43 2.48 2.11
CA ALA A 21 -0.94 3.01 2.01
C ALA A 21 -1.29 3.92 3.20
N ASN A 22 -0.96 3.49 4.42
CA ASN A 22 -1.19 4.30 5.64
C ASN A 22 -0.33 5.56 5.66
N LEU A 23 0.94 5.46 5.24
CA LEU A 23 1.86 6.58 5.15
C LEU A 23 1.32 7.65 4.20
N TYR A 24 0.94 7.28 2.97
CA TYR A 24 0.38 8.24 2.01
C TYR A 24 -0.95 8.83 2.46
N LEU A 25 -1.79 8.05 3.16
CA LEU A 25 -3.02 8.59 3.73
C LEU A 25 -2.74 9.64 4.81
N GLN A 26 -1.75 9.41 5.67
CA GLN A 26 -1.33 10.37 6.68
C GLN A 26 -0.70 11.62 6.04
N MET A 27 0.13 11.45 5.02
CA MET A 27 0.70 12.59 4.26
C MET A 27 -0.40 13.40 3.57
N SER A 28 -1.42 12.73 3.00
CA SER A 28 -2.60 13.40 2.44
C SER A 28 -3.31 14.26 3.49
N SER A 29 -3.54 13.73 4.69
CA SER A 29 -4.12 14.49 5.80
C SER A 29 -3.24 15.67 6.23
N TRP A 30 -1.92 15.50 6.22
CA TRP A 30 -1.00 16.60 6.50
C TRP A 30 -1.08 17.69 5.43
N CYS A 31 -1.11 17.33 4.14
CA CYS A 31 -1.27 18.30 3.04
C CYS A 31 -2.56 19.11 3.17
N LEU A 32 -3.68 18.50 3.59
CA LEU A 32 -4.91 19.24 3.87
C LEU A 32 -4.73 20.29 4.97
N SER A 33 -4.00 19.97 6.04
CA SER A 33 -3.71 20.92 7.13
C SER A 33 -2.85 22.12 6.68
N GLN A 34 -2.16 21.99 5.54
CA GLN A 34 -1.32 23.03 4.94
C GLN A 34 -2.00 23.72 3.75
N SER A 35 -3.29 23.47 3.51
CA SER A 35 -4.03 23.98 2.34
C SER A 35 -3.43 23.55 0.98
N LEU A 36 -2.72 22.42 0.94
CA LEU A 36 -2.13 21.84 -0.28
C LEU A 36 -3.09 20.80 -0.89
N GLU A 37 -4.27 21.25 -1.33
CA GLU A 37 -5.37 20.35 -1.74
C GLU A 37 -5.01 19.40 -2.89
N GLY A 38 -4.29 19.89 -3.91
CA GLY A 38 -3.84 19.06 -5.03
C GLY A 38 -2.90 17.92 -4.60
N CYS A 39 -1.95 18.22 -3.69
CA CYS A 39 -1.06 17.21 -3.11
C CYS A 39 -1.84 16.21 -2.24
N ALA A 40 -2.80 16.70 -1.45
CA ALA A 40 -3.65 15.84 -0.64
C ALA A 40 -4.46 14.86 -1.50
N PHE A 41 -5.06 15.34 -2.60
CA PHE A 41 -5.80 14.50 -3.53
C PHE A 41 -4.89 13.44 -4.17
N PHE A 42 -3.73 13.85 -4.69
CA PHE A 42 -2.75 12.93 -5.27
C PHE A 42 -2.34 11.82 -4.29
N LEU A 43 -1.95 12.18 -3.07
CA LEU A 43 -1.51 11.22 -2.06
C LEU A 43 -2.64 10.30 -1.58
N ARG A 44 -3.88 10.79 -1.55
CA ARG A 44 -5.04 9.94 -1.24
C ARG A 44 -5.30 8.91 -2.33
N GLN A 45 -5.16 9.30 -3.61
CA GLN A 45 -5.27 8.36 -4.72
C GLN A 45 -4.14 7.32 -4.67
N HIS A 46 -2.91 7.76 -4.42
CA HIS A 46 -1.75 6.85 -4.32
C HIS A 46 -1.87 5.88 -3.12
N SER A 47 -2.42 6.33 -1.98
CA SER A 47 -2.78 5.43 -0.86
C SER A 47 -3.73 4.30 -1.28
N ASN A 48 -4.67 4.58 -2.19
CA ASN A 48 -5.56 3.54 -2.72
C ASN A 48 -4.86 2.61 -3.72
N GLU A 49 -3.92 3.12 -4.52
CA GLU A 49 -3.08 2.29 -5.41
C GLU A 49 -2.26 1.28 -4.60
N GLU A 50 -1.62 1.70 -3.50
CA GLU A 50 -0.85 0.79 -2.64
C GLU A 50 -1.72 -0.30 -1.99
N LYS A 51 -2.97 0.02 -1.64
CA LYS A 51 -3.94 -1.02 -1.21
C LYS A 51 -4.23 -2.02 -2.32
N GLY A 52 -4.28 -1.56 -3.57
CA GLY A 52 -4.41 -2.43 -4.74
C GLY A 52 -3.20 -3.34 -4.92
N HIS A 53 -1.97 -2.82 -4.79
CA HIS A 53 -0.75 -3.62 -4.85
C HIS A 53 -0.75 -4.74 -3.80
N MET A 54 -1.09 -4.38 -2.56
CA MET A 54 -1.23 -5.33 -1.46
C MET A 54 -2.24 -6.43 -1.77
N GLN A 55 -3.43 -6.08 -2.26
CA GLN A 55 -4.49 -7.03 -2.59
C GLN A 55 -4.03 -8.00 -3.67
N GLN A 56 -3.38 -7.51 -4.72
CA GLN A 56 -2.86 -8.35 -5.79
C GLN A 56 -1.85 -9.38 -5.29
N LEU A 57 -0.93 -8.99 -4.39
CA LEU A 57 0.04 -9.92 -3.80
C LEU A 57 -0.65 -10.94 -2.87
N PHE A 58 -1.63 -10.49 -2.09
CA PHE A 58 -2.42 -11.35 -1.22
C PHE A 58 -3.17 -12.42 -2.00
N ASP A 59 -3.87 -12.03 -3.07
CA ASP A 59 -4.61 -12.96 -3.93
C ASP A 59 -3.66 -13.97 -4.58
N TYR A 60 -2.53 -13.52 -5.13
CA TYR A 60 -1.52 -14.40 -5.72
C TYR A 60 -1.01 -15.47 -4.72
N VAL A 61 -0.71 -15.07 -3.48
CA VAL A 61 -0.27 -15.99 -2.42
C VAL A 61 -1.32 -17.06 -2.10
N ASN A 62 -2.61 -16.74 -2.22
CA ASN A 62 -3.70 -17.68 -1.94
C ASN A 62 -4.04 -18.60 -3.12
N GLU A 63 -3.68 -18.21 -4.35
CA GLU A 63 -3.94 -18.98 -5.57
C GLU A 63 -2.83 -19.98 -5.92
N THR A 64 -1.64 -19.90 -5.28
CA THR A 64 -0.45 -20.70 -5.63
C THR A 64 -0.01 -21.72 -4.59
#